data_AF-A0A956W2M9-F1
#
_entry.id   AF-A0A956W2M9-F1
#
_cell.length_a   1.000
_cell.length_b   1.000
_cell.length_c   1.000
_cell.angle_alpha   90.00
_cell.angle_beta   90.00
_cell.angle_gamma   90.00
#
_symmetry.space_group_name_H-M   'P 1'
#
loop_
_entity.id
_entity.type
_entity.pdbx_description
1 polymer ?
#
loop_
_entity_poly.entity_id
_entity_poly.type
_entity_poly.pdbx_seq_one_letter_code
_entity_poly.pdbx_strand_id
1 'polypeptide(L)'
;MSRRDRTTGIPRQRERASATQEPTFLGMRWGETHWRFLILGGVALIGLLVFGLIGWRWYDENVRQPNSVVLRVEDQEFTLDYFTERLPGFAQANPSLSTGFREPALLTKLEEEAITIILAEERGIDLSEDAVTQWIADDLGVPVGGAGSSFDTLYRQRLRTQGLTNADYRRLARAELADTKLIEALREERGETGRMVTLRVVAVSEEAEAAAIRQRVEDGEDMGTIAQT
;
A
#
# COMPACT_ATOMS: atom_id res chain seq x y z
N MET A 1 -1.27 80.28 -88.06
CA MET A 1 -0.15 80.72 -87.19
C MET A 1 -0.77 81.10 -85.84
N SER A 2 -0.35 80.70 -84.65
CA SER A 2 0.89 80.07 -84.17
C SER A 2 0.68 79.58 -82.72
N ARG A 3 1.33 78.44 -82.40
CA ARG A 3 1.84 77.98 -81.08
C ARG A 3 0.81 77.80 -79.94
N ARG A 4 0.43 76.57 -79.55
CA ARG A 4 1.16 75.59 -78.69
C ARG A 4 1.77 76.22 -77.44
N ASP A 5 1.17 75.91 -76.28
CA ASP A 5 1.89 75.64 -75.05
C ASP A 5 1.36 74.35 -74.41
N ARG A 6 2.31 73.46 -74.10
CA ARG A 6 2.17 72.20 -73.37
C ARG A 6 2.99 72.35 -72.10
N THR A 7 2.37 72.20 -70.94
CA THR A 7 3.08 71.88 -69.67
C THR A 7 2.08 71.20 -68.73
N THR A 8 1.93 69.87 -68.77
CA THR A 8 2.56 68.88 -67.86
C THR A 8 2.52 69.25 -66.38
N GLY A 9 1.41 68.89 -65.72
CA GLY A 9 1.27 68.83 -64.27
C GLY A 9 1.15 67.37 -63.80
N ILE A 10 2.30 66.79 -63.47
CA ILE A 10 2.63 65.64 -62.61
C ILE A 10 1.45 64.86 -61.99
N PRO A 11 1.36 63.52 -62.17
CA PRO A 11 0.39 62.70 -61.43
C PRO A 11 0.78 62.63 -59.95
N ARG A 12 -0.16 62.99 -59.05
CA ARG A 12 -0.01 62.79 -57.61
C ARG A 12 0.11 61.29 -57.33
N GLN A 13 1.23 60.90 -56.72
CA GLN A 13 1.43 59.59 -56.13
C GLN A 13 0.43 59.46 -54.97
N ARG A 14 -0.62 58.66 -55.14
CA ARG A 14 -1.48 58.26 -54.02
C ARG A 14 -0.61 57.42 -53.09
N GLU A 15 -0.30 57.96 -51.92
CA GLU A 15 0.19 57.17 -50.79
C GLU A 15 -0.79 56.01 -50.60
N ARG A 16 -0.33 54.78 -50.83
CA ARG A 16 -1.03 53.61 -50.34
C ARG A 16 -0.92 53.71 -48.82
N ALA A 17 -2.00 54.13 -48.17
CA ALA A 17 -2.19 53.89 -46.75
C ALA A 17 -2.09 52.37 -46.56
N SER A 18 -0.94 51.91 -46.09
CA SER A 18 -0.77 50.58 -45.51
C SER A 18 -1.65 50.59 -44.26
N ALA A 19 -2.94 50.28 -44.43
CA ALA A 19 -3.80 49.96 -43.32
C ALA A 19 -3.19 48.70 -42.70
N THR A 20 -2.43 48.89 -41.62
CA THR A 20 -2.02 47.84 -40.71
C THR A 20 -3.30 47.08 -40.36
N GLN A 21 -3.52 45.93 -41.01
CA GLN A 21 -4.65 45.08 -40.70
C GLN A 21 -4.39 44.52 -39.31
N GLU A 22 -5.02 45.14 -38.31
CA GLU A 22 -5.05 44.60 -36.96
C GLU A 22 -5.70 43.20 -37.05
N PRO A 23 -5.00 42.14 -36.60
CA PRO A 23 -5.54 40.78 -36.68
C PRO A 23 -6.79 40.70 -35.81
N THR A 24 -7.93 40.48 -36.46
CA THR A 24 -9.23 40.37 -35.81
C THR A 24 -9.45 38.91 -35.42
N PHE A 25 -9.48 38.61 -34.12
CA PHE A 25 -9.85 37.28 -33.62
C PHE A 25 -11.18 37.40 -32.88
N LEU A 26 -12.16 36.56 -33.24
CA LEU A 26 -13.49 36.48 -32.61
C LEU A 26 -14.36 37.77 -32.70
N GLY A 27 -14.22 38.55 -33.78
CA GLY A 27 -15.16 39.64 -34.12
C GLY A 27 -15.10 40.91 -33.26
N MET A 28 -14.19 41.00 -32.30
CA MET A 28 -13.95 42.21 -31.51
C MET A 28 -12.66 42.91 -31.99
N ARG A 29 -12.70 44.25 -32.10
CA ARG A 29 -11.51 45.08 -32.35
C ARG A 29 -10.71 45.20 -31.07
N TRP A 30 -9.76 44.31 -30.88
CA TRP A 30 -8.88 44.32 -29.72
C TRP A 30 -7.70 45.24 -30.01
N GLY A 31 -7.69 46.42 -29.38
CA GLY A 31 -6.50 47.27 -29.40
C GLY A 31 -5.29 46.54 -28.80
N GLU A 32 -4.09 46.86 -29.28
CA GLU A 32 -2.80 46.25 -28.92
C GLU A 32 -2.61 46.05 -27.40
N THR A 33 -3.20 46.92 -26.60
CA THR A 33 -3.21 46.87 -25.13
C THR A 33 -3.94 45.64 -24.57
N HIS A 34 -5.08 45.24 -25.14
CA HIS A 34 -5.86 44.10 -24.67
C HIS A 34 -5.17 42.75 -24.96
N TRP A 35 -4.44 42.66 -26.07
CA TRP A 35 -3.66 41.47 -26.40
C TRP A 35 -2.49 41.27 -25.45
N ARG A 36 -1.83 42.37 -25.04
CA ARG A 36 -0.81 42.34 -23.99
C ARG A 36 -1.37 41.86 -22.66
N PHE A 37 -2.57 42.29 -22.26
CA PHE A 37 -3.20 41.83 -21.03
C PHE A 37 -3.63 40.36 -21.08
N LEU A 38 -4.12 39.85 -22.22
CA LEU A 38 -4.42 38.43 -22.37
C LEU A 38 -3.17 37.55 -22.32
N ILE A 39 -2.09 37.97 -22.99
CA ILE A 39 -0.83 37.23 -22.96
C ILE A 39 -0.26 37.24 -21.54
N LEU A 40 -0.24 38.39 -20.87
CA LEU A 40 0.18 38.50 -19.47
C LEU A 40 -0.69 37.66 -18.54
N GLY A 41 -2.00 37.67 -18.72
CA GLY A 41 -2.94 36.85 -17.95
C GLY A 41 -2.74 35.35 -18.18
N GLY A 42 -2.51 34.93 -19.43
CA GLY A 42 -2.20 33.55 -19.79
C GLY A 42 -0.87 33.08 -19.20
N VAL A 43 0.18 33.90 -19.28
CA VAL A 43 1.49 33.61 -18.67
C VAL A 43 1.37 33.54 -17.15
N ALA A 44 0.61 34.44 -16.51
CA ALA A 44 0.38 34.40 -15.07
C ALA A 44 -0.37 33.13 -14.64
N LEU A 45 -1.39 32.72 -15.38
CA LEU A 45 -2.15 31.50 -15.12
C LEU A 45 -1.27 30.24 -15.25
N ILE A 46 -0.49 30.16 -16.33
CA ILE A 46 0.46 29.05 -16.56
C ILE A 46 1.51 29.03 -15.44
N GLY A 47 2.04 30.20 -15.06
CA GLY A 47 2.97 30.32 -13.94
C GLY A 47 2.37 29.77 -12.65
N LEU A 48 1.14 30.15 -12.31
CA LEU A 48 0.44 29.68 -11.12
C LEU A 48 0.23 28.16 -11.14
N LEU A 49 -0.12 27.59 -12.30
CA LEU A 49 -0.22 26.14 -12.48
C LEU A 49 1.12 25.43 -12.26
N VAL A 50 2.20 25.95 -12.84
CA VAL A 50 3.55 25.39 -12.71
C VAL A 50 4.05 25.48 -11.27
N PHE A 51 3.91 26.65 -10.62
CA PHE A 51 4.26 26.81 -9.21
C PHE A 51 3.38 25.95 -8.30
N GLY A 52 2.10 25.78 -8.61
CA GLY A 52 1.21 24.86 -7.91
C GLY A 52 1.68 23.41 -8.04
N LEU A 53 2.09 22.97 -9.23
CA LEU A 53 2.59 21.61 -9.45
C LEU A 53 3.93 21.36 -8.75
N ILE A 54 4.85 22.33 -8.81
CA ILE A 54 6.15 22.27 -8.12
C ILE A 54 5.95 22.28 -6.60
N GLY A 55 5.09 23.17 -6.11
CA GLY A 55 4.74 23.25 -4.68
C GLY A 55 4.07 21.99 -4.18
N TRP A 56 3.16 21.40 -4.97
CA TRP A 56 2.54 20.11 -4.67
C TRP A 56 3.58 18.99 -4.61
N ARG A 57 4.47 18.89 -5.60
CA ARG A 57 5.54 17.90 -5.62
C ARG A 57 6.50 18.05 -4.42
N TRP A 58 6.91 19.28 -4.11
CA TRP A 58 7.76 19.56 -2.95
C TRP A 58 7.07 19.24 -1.62
N TYR A 59 5.77 19.54 -1.50
CA TYR A 59 4.99 19.19 -0.32
C TYR A 59 4.87 17.67 -0.14
N ASP A 60 4.63 16.95 -1.24
CA ASP A 60 4.53 15.49 -1.25
C ASP A 60 5.87 14.82 -0.86
N GLU A 61 6.97 15.27 -1.45
CA GLU A 61 8.32 14.74 -1.20
C GLU A 61 8.86 15.14 0.18
N ASN A 62 8.64 16.38 0.64
CA ASN A 62 9.36 16.94 1.78
C ASN A 62 8.53 17.00 3.07
N VAL A 63 7.20 17.07 2.98
CA VAL A 63 6.29 17.16 4.14
C VAL A 63 5.50 15.89 4.35
N ARG A 64 5.03 15.25 3.27
CA ARG A 64 4.14 14.08 3.37
C ARG A 64 4.88 12.75 3.46
N GLN A 65 6.15 12.69 3.02
CA GLN A 65 7.07 11.54 3.03
C GLN A 65 6.38 10.15 3.08
N PRO A 66 5.49 9.82 2.11
CA PRO A 66 4.74 8.57 2.12
C PRO A 66 5.68 7.35 2.03
N ASN A 67 6.82 7.51 1.36
CA ASN A 67 7.83 6.46 1.22
C ASN A 67 8.83 6.39 2.39
N SER A 68 8.57 7.09 3.50
CA SER A 68 9.41 6.95 4.70
C SER A 68 9.27 5.54 5.27
N VAL A 69 10.39 4.90 5.59
CA VAL A 69 10.39 3.56 6.18
C VAL A 69 9.99 3.67 7.66
N VAL A 70 8.87 3.05 8.01
CA VAL A 70 8.35 3.02 9.40
C VAL A 70 8.84 1.80 10.17
N LEU A 71 9.11 0.71 9.46
CA LEU A 71 9.60 -0.53 10.02
C LEU A 71 10.56 -1.17 9.03
N ARG A 72 11.71 -1.63 9.53
CA ARG A 72 12.68 -2.42 8.76
C ARG A 72 13.05 -3.65 9.57
N VAL A 73 12.89 -4.81 8.97
CA VAL A 73 13.24 -6.12 9.54
C VAL A 73 14.16 -6.81 8.54
N GLU A 74 15.45 -6.84 8.83
CA GLU A 74 16.49 -7.27 7.89
C GLU A 74 16.36 -6.58 6.53
N ASP A 75 16.11 -7.36 5.47
CA ASP A 75 15.95 -6.88 4.08
C ASP A 75 14.49 -6.47 3.75
N GLN A 76 13.54 -6.63 4.68
CA GLN A 76 12.15 -6.23 4.53
C GLN A 76 11.93 -4.80 5.02
N GLU A 77 11.49 -3.91 4.13
CA GLU A 77 11.15 -2.52 4.45
C GLU A 77 9.64 -2.28 4.31
N PHE A 78 9.06 -1.60 5.29
CA PHE A 78 7.66 -1.20 5.30
C PHE A 78 7.59 0.33 5.29
N THR A 79 6.93 0.88 4.26
CA THR A 79 6.74 2.33 4.12
C THR A 79 5.55 2.81 4.93
N LEU A 80 5.55 4.11 5.25
CA LEU A 80 4.43 4.79 5.88
C LEU A 80 3.15 4.66 5.04
N ASP A 81 3.28 4.75 3.71
CA ASP A 81 2.19 4.56 2.76
C ASP A 81 1.52 3.21 2.97
N TYR A 82 2.28 2.11 2.87
CA TYR A 82 1.79 0.75 3.10
C TYR A 82 1.12 0.60 4.48
N PHE A 83 1.74 1.14 5.52
CA PHE A 83 1.18 1.12 6.86
C PHE A 83 -0.19 1.84 6.92
N THR A 84 -0.29 3.03 6.33
CA THR A 84 -1.52 3.82 6.34
C THR A 84 -2.63 3.22 5.47
N GLU A 85 -2.29 2.59 4.34
CA GLU A 85 -3.27 1.88 3.50
C GLU A 85 -3.84 0.65 4.21
N ARG A 86 -3.03 -0.03 5.02
CA ARG A 86 -3.44 -1.25 5.72
C ARG A 86 -4.24 -0.99 6.99
N LEU A 87 -4.04 0.17 7.62
CA LEU A 87 -4.65 0.51 8.91
C LEU A 87 -6.18 0.44 8.93
N PRO A 88 -6.93 0.94 7.92
CA PRO A 88 -8.39 0.83 7.88
C PRO A 88 -8.87 -0.62 7.85
N GLY A 89 -8.28 -1.45 6.99
CA GLY A 89 -8.62 -2.88 6.88
C GLY A 89 -8.30 -3.63 8.18
N PHE A 90 -7.14 -3.36 8.77
CA PHE A 90 -6.75 -3.94 10.05
C PHE A 90 -7.69 -3.53 11.19
N ALA A 91 -8.08 -2.25 11.24
CA ALA A 91 -9.01 -1.73 12.24
C ALA A 91 -10.41 -2.35 12.10
N GLN A 92 -10.87 -2.58 10.87
CA GLN A 92 -12.15 -3.24 10.60
C GLN A 92 -12.13 -4.72 11.01
N ALA A 93 -11.02 -5.42 10.74
CA ALA A 93 -10.85 -6.82 11.14
C ALA A 93 -10.70 -6.99 12.66
N ASN A 94 -10.22 -5.96 13.37
CA ASN A 94 -9.97 -5.98 14.81
C ASN A 94 -10.80 -4.91 15.56
N PRO A 95 -12.15 -5.01 15.56
CA PRO A 95 -13.02 -3.98 16.13
C PRO A 95 -12.89 -3.86 17.66
N SER A 96 -12.38 -4.89 18.34
CA SER A 96 -12.13 -4.90 19.78
C SER A 96 -10.90 -4.09 20.19
N LEU A 97 -9.96 -3.81 19.27
CA LEU A 97 -8.80 -2.98 19.56
C LEU A 97 -9.21 -1.51 19.69
N SER A 98 -8.91 -0.92 20.85
CA SER A 98 -9.14 0.51 21.07
C SER A 98 -8.25 1.33 20.14
N THR A 99 -8.71 2.53 19.78
CA THR A 99 -8.06 3.37 18.76
C THR A 99 -6.57 3.57 19.03
N GLY A 100 -6.16 3.80 20.28
CA GLY A 100 -4.75 4.05 20.62
C GLY A 100 -3.82 2.83 20.62
N PHE A 101 -4.36 1.61 20.43
CA PHE A 101 -3.57 0.39 20.30
C PHE A 101 -3.57 -0.18 18.88
N ARG A 102 -4.27 0.44 17.93
CA ARG A 102 -4.35 -0.08 16.55
C ARG A 102 -3.04 0.08 15.80
N GLU A 103 -2.39 1.23 15.94
CA GLU A 103 -1.13 1.53 15.27
C GLU A 103 0.00 0.63 15.80
N PRO A 104 0.22 0.50 17.13
CA PRO A 104 1.22 -0.44 17.65
C PRO A 104 0.91 -1.90 17.28
N ALA A 105 -0.36 -2.32 17.36
CA ALA A 105 -0.75 -3.69 17.01
C ALA A 105 -0.51 -3.99 15.53
N LEU A 106 -0.76 -3.02 14.64
CA LEU A 106 -0.44 -3.17 13.23
C LEU A 106 1.08 -3.27 13.02
N LEU A 107 1.89 -2.43 13.67
CA LEU A 107 3.35 -2.54 13.57
C LEU A 107 3.86 -3.93 14.00
N THR A 108 3.38 -4.46 15.13
CA THR A 108 3.71 -5.82 15.57
C THR A 108 3.28 -6.85 14.53
N LYS A 109 2.08 -6.71 13.96
CA LYS A 109 1.61 -7.63 12.93
C LYS A 109 2.48 -7.58 11.66
N LEU A 110 2.96 -6.41 11.26
CA LEU A 110 3.88 -6.25 10.13
C LEU A 110 5.26 -6.87 10.41
N GLU A 111 5.76 -6.72 11.63
CA GLU A 111 6.99 -7.36 12.07
C GLU A 111 6.86 -8.89 12.04
N GLU A 112 5.77 -9.44 12.57
CA GLU A 112 5.48 -10.88 12.51
C GLU A 112 5.47 -11.40 11.07
N GLU A 113 4.83 -10.67 10.14
CA GLU A 113 4.79 -11.04 8.72
C GLU A 113 6.16 -11.03 8.06
N ALA A 114 6.99 -10.03 8.38
CA ALA A 114 8.35 -9.96 7.86
C ALA A 114 9.16 -11.17 8.32
N ILE A 115 9.11 -11.48 9.62
CA ILE A 115 9.80 -12.63 10.22
C ILE A 115 9.30 -13.93 9.60
N THR A 116 7.99 -14.03 9.38
CA THR A 116 7.36 -15.22 8.76
C THR A 116 7.85 -15.43 7.33
N ILE A 117 7.95 -14.38 6.53
CA ILE A 117 8.49 -14.46 5.18
C ILE A 117 9.96 -14.90 5.21
N ILE A 118 10.79 -14.25 6.04
CA ILE A 118 12.22 -14.56 6.17
C ILE A 118 12.40 -16.04 6.56
N LEU A 119 11.69 -16.49 7.61
CA LEU A 119 11.78 -17.86 8.07
C LEU A 119 11.30 -18.88 7.02
N ALA A 120 10.26 -18.55 6.27
CA ALA A 120 9.78 -19.40 5.19
C ALA A 120 10.83 -19.53 4.07
N GLU A 121 11.45 -18.42 3.67
CA GLU A 121 12.52 -18.40 2.67
C GLU A 121 13.77 -19.17 3.13
N GLU A 122 14.18 -19.01 4.39
CA GLU A 122 15.27 -19.77 4.99
C GLU A 122 15.02 -21.28 5.00
N ARG A 123 13.76 -21.70 5.15
CA ARG A 123 13.34 -23.10 5.08
C ARG A 123 13.11 -23.61 3.65
N GLY A 124 13.37 -22.78 2.64
CA GLY A 124 13.21 -23.14 1.23
C GLY A 124 11.75 -23.28 0.79
N ILE A 125 10.82 -22.64 1.50
CA ILE A 125 9.41 -22.62 1.13
C ILE A 125 9.21 -21.74 -0.11
N ASP A 126 8.51 -22.26 -1.11
CA ASP A 126 8.24 -21.51 -2.35
C ASP A 126 7.23 -20.37 -2.11
N LEU A 127 7.72 -19.13 -2.20
CA LEU A 127 6.97 -17.88 -2.16
C LEU A 127 7.03 -17.14 -3.52
N SER A 128 7.21 -17.86 -4.62
CA SER A 128 7.24 -17.27 -5.96
C SER A 128 5.93 -16.55 -6.31
N GLU A 129 6.00 -15.65 -7.30
CA GLU A 129 4.84 -14.90 -7.77
C GLU A 129 3.70 -15.80 -8.29
N ASP A 130 4.05 -16.97 -8.83
CA ASP A 130 3.06 -17.96 -9.29
C ASP A 130 2.40 -18.64 -8.10
N ALA A 131 3.15 -18.99 -7.05
CA ALA A 131 2.60 -19.53 -5.82
C ALA A 131 1.67 -18.53 -5.11
N VAL A 132 2.05 -17.25 -5.07
CA VAL A 132 1.20 -16.17 -4.54
C VAL A 132 -0.06 -16.02 -5.38
N THR A 133 0.05 -16.05 -6.72
CA THR A 133 -1.13 -15.97 -7.60
C THR A 133 -2.08 -17.14 -7.40
N GLN A 134 -1.53 -18.35 -7.27
CA GLN A 134 -2.31 -19.56 -7.00
C GLN A 134 -3.01 -19.45 -5.64
N TRP A 135 -2.30 -19.04 -4.59
CA TRP A 135 -2.86 -18.85 -3.26
C TRP A 135 -4.00 -17.83 -3.26
N ILE A 136 -3.84 -16.70 -3.95
CA ILE A 136 -4.91 -15.68 -4.08
C ILE A 136 -6.12 -16.29 -4.79
N ALA A 137 -5.91 -17.10 -5.83
CA ALA A 137 -7.00 -17.74 -6.56
C ALA A 137 -7.76 -18.71 -5.66
N ASP A 138 -7.04 -19.49 -4.85
CA ASP A 138 -7.60 -20.41 -3.86
C ASP A 138 -8.39 -19.66 -2.77
N ASP A 139 -7.88 -18.54 -2.23
CA ASP A 139 -8.60 -17.68 -1.27
C ASP A 139 -9.87 -17.08 -1.87
N LEU A 140 -9.84 -16.73 -3.16
CA LEU A 140 -11.01 -16.23 -3.89
C LEU A 140 -11.96 -17.36 -4.33
N GLY A 141 -11.60 -18.63 -4.14
CA GLY A 141 -12.40 -19.79 -4.53
C GLY A 141 -12.58 -19.93 -6.04
N VAL A 142 -11.62 -19.47 -6.85
CA VAL A 142 -11.68 -19.48 -8.32
C VAL A 142 -10.35 -19.95 -8.91
N PRO A 143 -10.34 -20.57 -10.11
CA PRO A 143 -9.08 -20.91 -10.76
C PRO A 143 -8.32 -19.65 -11.20
N VAL A 144 -7.00 -19.74 -11.26
CA VAL A 144 -6.14 -18.68 -11.83
C VAL A 144 -6.61 -18.37 -13.24
N GLY A 145 -6.81 -17.08 -13.53
CA GLY A 145 -7.34 -16.62 -14.80
C GLY A 145 -6.79 -15.27 -15.23
N GLY A 146 -6.77 -15.04 -16.54
CA GLY A 146 -6.32 -13.77 -17.12
C GLY A 146 -7.35 -12.65 -17.05
N ALA A 147 -7.09 -11.56 -17.77
CA ALA A 147 -7.99 -10.42 -17.85
C ALA A 147 -9.42 -10.82 -18.27
N GLY A 148 -10.43 -10.31 -17.57
CA GLY A 148 -11.84 -10.60 -17.82
C GLY A 148 -12.34 -11.96 -17.30
N SER A 149 -11.48 -12.75 -16.63
CA SER A 149 -11.90 -13.96 -15.92
C SER A 149 -12.64 -13.63 -14.61
N SER A 150 -13.21 -14.66 -13.97
CA SER A 150 -13.74 -14.56 -12.60
C SER A 150 -12.65 -14.14 -11.61
N PHE A 151 -11.43 -14.67 -11.77
CA PHE A 151 -10.26 -14.28 -10.97
C PHE A 151 -9.98 -12.78 -11.08
N ASP A 152 -9.80 -12.25 -12.29
CA ASP A 152 -9.51 -10.81 -12.49
C ASP A 152 -10.62 -9.92 -11.92
N THR A 153 -11.89 -10.34 -12.05
CA THR A 153 -13.04 -9.59 -11.52
C THR A 153 -13.03 -9.55 -9.99
N LEU A 154 -12.94 -10.71 -9.35
CA LEU A 154 -12.95 -10.83 -7.88
C LEU A 154 -11.69 -10.22 -7.26
N TYR A 155 -10.55 -10.38 -7.92
CA TYR A 155 -9.29 -9.79 -7.50
C TYR A 155 -9.35 -8.27 -7.47
N ARG A 156 -9.80 -7.63 -8.56
CA ARG A 156 -9.99 -6.17 -8.59
C ARG A 156 -11.04 -5.69 -7.59
N GLN A 157 -12.09 -6.48 -7.37
CA GLN A 157 -13.08 -6.16 -6.35
C GLN A 157 -12.45 -6.19 -4.96
N ARG A 158 -11.64 -7.21 -4.64
CA ARG A 158 -10.92 -7.33 -3.37
C ARG A 158 -9.98 -6.15 -3.15
N LEU A 159 -9.17 -5.78 -4.15
CA LEU A 159 -8.30 -4.59 -4.09
C LEU A 159 -9.09 -3.32 -3.74
N ARG A 160 -10.23 -3.10 -4.40
CA ARG A 160 -11.09 -1.93 -4.13
C ARG A 160 -11.72 -1.97 -2.75
N THR A 161 -12.17 -3.14 -2.30
CA THR A 161 -12.79 -3.30 -0.98
C THR A 161 -11.79 -3.08 0.14
N GLN A 162 -10.55 -3.54 -0.02
CA GLN A 162 -9.49 -3.35 0.97
C GLN A 162 -8.77 -2.00 0.85
N GLY A 163 -8.91 -1.31 -0.29
CA GLY A 163 -8.25 -0.04 -0.53
C GLY A 163 -6.74 -0.16 -0.74
N LEU A 164 -6.26 -1.34 -1.17
CA LEU A 164 -4.84 -1.64 -1.36
C LEU A 164 -4.46 -1.58 -2.84
N THR A 165 -3.22 -1.20 -3.12
CA THR A 165 -2.65 -1.39 -4.46
C THR A 165 -2.41 -2.87 -4.75
N ASN A 166 -2.22 -3.20 -6.03
CA ASN A 166 -1.87 -4.56 -6.44
C ASN A 166 -0.57 -5.05 -5.78
N ALA A 167 0.44 -4.20 -5.67
CA ALA A 167 1.72 -4.59 -5.07
C ALA A 167 1.54 -4.89 -3.58
N ASP A 168 0.81 -4.04 -2.87
CA ASP A 168 0.61 -4.15 -1.43
C ASP A 168 -0.26 -5.35 -1.06
N TYR A 169 -1.30 -5.61 -1.84
CA TYR A 169 -2.12 -6.79 -1.66
C TYR A 169 -1.34 -8.08 -1.94
N ARG A 170 -0.51 -8.13 -2.98
CA ARG A 170 0.32 -9.32 -3.24
C ARG A 170 1.38 -9.54 -2.16
N ARG A 171 1.89 -8.47 -1.57
CA ARG A 171 2.79 -8.53 -0.41
C ARG A 171 2.09 -9.11 0.82
N LEU A 172 0.87 -8.66 1.11
CA LEU A 172 0.02 -9.26 2.15
C LEU A 172 -0.21 -10.75 1.88
N ALA A 173 -0.64 -11.10 0.66
CA ALA A 173 -0.88 -12.48 0.25
C ALA A 173 0.37 -13.36 0.37
N ARG A 174 1.56 -12.81 0.06
CA ARG A 174 2.84 -13.52 0.25
C ARG A 174 3.10 -13.84 1.73
N ALA A 175 2.79 -12.92 2.64
CA ALA A 175 2.94 -13.16 4.07
C ALA A 175 1.96 -14.23 4.58
N GLU A 176 0.70 -14.19 4.12
CA GLU A 176 -0.33 -15.18 4.47
C GLU A 176 -0.01 -16.57 3.90
N LEU A 177 0.52 -16.63 2.68
CA LEU A 177 1.07 -17.86 2.08
C LEU A 177 2.22 -18.42 2.92
N ALA A 178 3.16 -17.56 3.33
CA ALA A 178 4.30 -17.96 4.14
C ALA A 178 3.87 -18.53 5.50
N ASP A 179 2.95 -17.86 6.20
CA ASP A 179 2.38 -18.32 7.47
C ASP A 179 1.72 -19.69 7.33
N THR A 180 0.88 -19.85 6.32
CA THR A 180 0.16 -21.11 6.04
C THR A 180 1.14 -22.25 5.82
N LYS A 181 2.11 -22.08 4.91
CA LYS A 181 3.08 -23.12 4.58
C LYS A 181 4.03 -23.43 5.73
N LEU A 182 4.39 -22.44 6.55
CA LEU A 182 5.21 -22.66 7.76
C LEU A 182 4.45 -23.49 8.79
N ILE A 183 3.17 -23.19 9.04
CA ILE A 183 2.34 -23.97 9.95
C ILE A 183 2.19 -25.41 9.45
N GLU A 184 1.99 -25.61 8.15
CA GLU A 184 1.92 -26.93 7.53
C GLU A 184 3.24 -27.70 7.72
N ALA A 185 4.39 -27.10 7.41
CA ALA A 185 5.69 -27.72 7.61
C ALA A 185 5.93 -28.09 9.09
N LEU A 186 5.56 -27.20 10.04
CA LEU A 186 5.67 -27.49 11.47
C LEU A 186 4.74 -28.62 11.92
N ARG A 187 3.56 -28.76 11.32
CA ARG A 187 2.64 -29.88 11.59
C ARG A 187 3.21 -31.19 11.08
N GLU A 188 3.81 -31.20 9.89
CA GLU A 188 4.47 -32.37 9.32
C GLU A 188 5.65 -32.83 10.19
N GLU A 189 6.48 -31.90 10.66
CA GLU A 189 7.61 -32.19 11.57
C GLU A 189 7.16 -32.80 12.91
N ARG A 190 6.03 -32.33 13.45
CA ARG A 190 5.50 -32.78 14.74
C ARG A 190 4.85 -34.17 14.67
N GLY A 191 4.38 -34.57 13.50
CA GLY A 191 3.60 -35.78 13.28
C GLY A 191 2.18 -35.71 13.85
N GLU A 192 1.32 -36.65 13.44
CA GLU A 192 -0.11 -36.66 13.80
C GLU A 192 -0.39 -37.15 15.22
N THR A 193 0.57 -37.81 15.86
CA THR A 193 0.38 -38.46 17.16
C THR A 193 1.31 -37.90 18.22
N GLY A 194 0.75 -37.26 19.24
CA GLY A 194 1.44 -36.94 20.49
C GLY A 194 1.12 -37.97 21.57
N ARG A 195 2.08 -38.26 22.46
CA ARG A 195 1.79 -39.08 23.64
C ARG A 195 0.86 -38.31 24.57
N MET A 196 -0.39 -38.75 24.69
CA MET A 196 -1.29 -38.26 25.73
C MET A 196 -0.85 -38.85 27.07
N VAL A 197 -0.50 -37.99 28.03
CA VAL A 197 -0.10 -38.41 29.38
C VAL A 197 -1.17 -37.93 30.34
N THR A 198 -1.83 -38.85 31.05
CA THR A 198 -2.69 -38.49 32.18
C THR A 198 -1.81 -38.29 33.40
N LEU A 199 -1.72 -37.05 33.88
CA LEU A 199 -0.97 -36.71 35.09
C LEU A 199 -1.93 -36.66 36.27
N ARG A 200 -1.51 -37.24 37.41
CA ARG A 200 -2.12 -37.00 38.72
C ARG A 200 -1.10 -36.21 39.54
N VAL A 201 -1.53 -35.05 40.06
CA VAL A 201 -0.66 -34.13 40.78
C VAL A 201 -1.19 -33.97 42.20
N VAL A 202 -0.32 -34.16 43.18
CA VAL A 202 -0.55 -33.80 44.59
C VAL A 202 0.32 -32.59 44.88
N ALA A 203 -0.29 -31.47 45.23
CA ALA A 203 0.42 -30.22 45.51
C ALA A 203 0.45 -29.97 47.02
N VAL A 204 1.66 -29.80 47.57
CA VAL A 204 1.89 -29.50 48.98
C VAL A 204 2.84 -28.31 49.12
N SER A 205 2.75 -27.61 50.25
CA SER A 205 3.50 -26.38 50.50
C SER A 205 4.92 -26.59 51.01
N GLU A 206 5.25 -27.79 51.49
CA GLU A 206 6.56 -28.10 52.08
C GLU A 206 7.29 -29.24 51.33
N GLU A 207 8.61 -29.08 51.15
CA GLU A 207 9.45 -30.06 50.47
C GLU A 207 9.53 -31.39 51.24
N ALA A 208 9.59 -31.33 52.57
CA ALA A 208 9.62 -32.53 53.42
C ALA A 208 8.34 -33.37 53.27
N GLU A 209 7.19 -32.70 53.13
CA GLU A 209 5.89 -33.33 52.89
C GLU A 209 5.82 -33.93 51.47
N ALA A 210 6.34 -33.21 50.47
CA ALA A 210 6.43 -33.72 49.10
C ALA A 210 7.31 -34.98 49.01
N ALA A 211 8.44 -35.01 49.73
CA ALA A 211 9.32 -36.17 49.79
C ALA A 211 8.65 -37.38 50.46
N ALA A 212 7.92 -37.15 51.55
CA ALA A 212 7.17 -38.21 52.23
C ALA A 212 6.04 -38.78 51.35
N ILE A 213 5.31 -37.92 50.65
CA ILE A 213 4.27 -38.32 49.70
C ILE A 213 4.87 -39.08 48.51
N ARG A 214 6.00 -38.61 47.97
CA ARG A 214 6.70 -39.30 46.89
C ARG A 214 7.11 -40.72 47.30
N GLN A 215 7.65 -40.90 48.51
CA GLN A 215 8.01 -42.22 49.03
C GLN A 215 6.79 -43.14 49.08
N ARG A 216 5.65 -42.65 49.58
CA ARG A 216 4.38 -43.42 49.62
C ARG A 216 3.91 -43.86 48.24
N VAL A 217 4.04 -42.99 47.23
CA VAL A 217 3.71 -43.32 45.84
C VAL A 217 4.69 -44.37 45.28
N GLU A 218 5.98 -44.25 45.55
CA GLU A 218 7.00 -45.21 45.12
C GLU A 218 6.84 -46.58 45.81
N ASP A 219 6.35 -46.60 47.05
CA ASP A 219 6.02 -47.81 47.82
C ASP A 219 4.70 -48.48 47.36
N GLY A 220 3.98 -47.88 46.41
CA GLY A 220 2.80 -48.45 45.74
C GLY A 220 1.44 -48.02 46.31
N GLU A 221 1.38 -46.99 47.14
CA GLU A 221 0.13 -46.44 47.65
C GLU A 221 -0.65 -45.68 46.55
N ASP A 222 -1.99 -45.79 46.54
CA ASP A 222 -2.82 -45.14 45.52
C ASP A 222 -2.82 -43.61 45.67
N MET A 223 -2.46 -42.91 44.59
CA MET A 223 -2.43 -41.45 44.57
C MET A 223 -3.80 -40.80 44.80
N GLY A 224 -4.91 -41.48 44.53
CA GLY A 224 -6.25 -40.98 44.81
C GLY A 224 -6.55 -40.94 46.31
N THR A 225 -6.01 -41.87 47.08
CA THR A 225 -6.07 -41.84 48.55
C THR A 225 -5.18 -40.73 49.12
N ILE A 226 -3.96 -40.60 48.59
CA ILE A 226 -3.01 -39.55 49.02
C ILE A 226 -3.55 -38.14 48.76
N ALA A 227 -4.28 -37.93 47.65
CA ALA A 227 -4.84 -36.63 47.30
C ALA A 227 -6.04 -36.19 48.16
N GLN A 228 -6.58 -37.06 49.02
CA GLN A 228 -7.73 -36.76 49.90
C GLN A 228 -7.32 -36.31 51.31
N THR A 229 -6.06 -36.53 51.69
CA THR A 229 -5.46 -36.06 52.95
C THR A 229 -4.90 -34.66 52.78
#